data_AF-A0A7X9XK89-F1
#
_entry.id   AF-A0A7X9XK89-F1
#
_cell.length_a   1.000
_cell.length_b   1.000
_cell.length_c   1.000
_cell.angle_alpha   90.00
_cell.angle_beta   90.00
_cell.angle_gamma   90.00
#
_symmetry.space_group_name_H-M   'P 1'
#
loop_
_entity.id
_entity.type
_entity.pdbx_description
1 polymer ?
#
loop_
_entity_poly.entity_id
_entity_poly.type
_entity_poly.pdbx_seq_one_letter_code
_entity_poly.pdbx_strand_id
1 'polypeptide(L)'
;MQTDKQGVWIDLQFEVIEMGEPVMITVGDSIRILKETFEKKRGEELDFANTHVERYSSSLQKEGFSAMREFYQNRVDKYQKMADSLSRLKPVLPASYADTDPQKVLAQEVTCKYSIMAPFIKARQEITETFVLNADGSKCYRYKLGRSRR
;
A
#
# COMPACT_ATOMS: atom_id res chain seq x y z
N MET A 1 12.81 28.49 -2.75
CA MET A 1 12.80 29.41 -1.61
C MET A 1 12.11 28.72 -0.44
N GLN A 2 12.77 28.63 0.71
CA GLN A 2 12.19 28.07 1.94
C GLN A 2 12.29 29.11 3.04
N THR A 3 11.21 29.26 3.81
CA THR A 3 11.13 30.17 4.95
C THR A 3 11.60 29.44 6.20
N ASP A 4 12.52 30.03 6.96
CA ASP A 4 12.83 29.52 8.29
C ASP A 4 11.69 29.83 9.30
N LYS A 5 11.83 29.36 10.55
CA LYS A 5 10.83 29.57 11.59
C LYS A 5 10.61 31.06 11.95
N GLN A 6 11.47 31.96 11.46
CA GLN A 6 11.44 33.40 11.72
C GLN A 6 10.97 34.23 10.52
N GLY A 7 10.63 33.59 9.39
CA GLY A 7 10.16 34.31 8.21
C GLY A 7 11.26 34.70 7.21
N VAL A 8 12.52 34.30 7.44
CA VAL A 8 13.65 34.70 6.59
C VAL A 8 13.68 33.83 5.34
N TRP A 9 13.80 34.49 4.19
CA TRP A 9 13.95 33.85 2.89
C TRP A 9 15.39 33.35 2.74
N ILE A 10 15.54 32.03 2.67
CA ILE A 10 16.84 31.41 2.45
C ILE A 10 16.93 30.94 1.00
N ASP A 11 17.94 31.44 0.29
CA ASP A 11 18.34 30.89 -1.00
C ASP A 11 19.15 29.60 -0.78
N LEU A 12 18.62 28.49 -1.27
CA LEU A 12 19.22 27.16 -1.12
C LEU A 12 20.09 26.78 -2.33
N GLN A 13 20.29 27.68 -3.31
CA GLN A 13 21.03 27.39 -4.54
C GLN A 13 20.61 26.05 -5.16
N PHE A 14 19.30 25.88 -5.31
CA PHE A 14 18.70 24.65 -5.79
C PHE A 14 19.09 24.40 -7.25
N GLU A 15 19.57 23.19 -7.54
CA GLU A 15 19.95 22.78 -8.88
C GLU A 15 19.43 21.36 -9.16
N VAL A 16 18.74 21.17 -10.29
CA VAL A 16 18.36 19.83 -10.76
C VAL A 16 19.59 19.21 -11.42
N ILE A 17 20.01 18.05 -10.93
CA ILE A 17 21.15 17.30 -11.46
C ILE A 17 20.68 16.31 -12.53
N GLU A 18 19.61 15.58 -12.21
CA GLU A 18 19.07 14.53 -13.08
C GLU A 18 17.57 14.43 -12.88
N MET A 19 16.83 14.29 -13.98
CA MET A 19 15.40 14.06 -13.97
C MET A 19 15.11 12.77 -14.73
N GLY A 20 14.61 11.76 -14.02
CA GLY A 20 14.23 10.49 -14.62
C GLY A 20 12.97 10.63 -15.48
N GLU A 21 12.76 9.65 -16.36
CA GLU A 21 11.54 9.58 -17.14
C GLU A 21 10.31 9.33 -16.25
N PRO A 22 9.20 10.05 -16.46
CA PRO A 22 7.97 9.80 -15.72
C PRO A 22 7.40 8.41 -15.95
N VAL A 23 7.16 7.67 -14.87
CA VAL A 23 6.44 6.39 -14.89
C VAL A 23 4.94 6.68 -14.71
N MET A 24 4.14 6.30 -15.69
CA MET A 24 2.69 6.50 -15.64
C MET A 24 2.03 5.47 -14.73
N ILE A 25 1.25 5.93 -13.77
CA ILE A 25 0.40 5.09 -12.93
C ILE A 25 -1.01 5.14 -13.50
N THR A 26 -1.50 4.00 -13.96
CA THR A 26 -2.79 3.90 -14.65
C THR A 26 -3.92 3.40 -13.76
N VAL A 27 -5.16 3.52 -14.24
CA VAL A 27 -6.32 2.86 -13.63
C VAL A 27 -6.12 1.34 -13.59
N GLY A 28 -5.55 0.74 -14.64
CA GLY A 28 -5.23 -0.67 -14.70
C GLY A 28 -4.27 -1.11 -13.60
N ASP A 29 -3.23 -0.32 -13.32
CA ASP A 29 -2.31 -0.57 -12.21
C ASP A 29 -3.01 -0.55 -10.86
N SER A 30 -3.87 0.45 -10.64
CA SER A 30 -4.64 0.57 -9.41
C SER A 30 -5.58 -0.62 -9.22
N ILE A 31 -6.31 -1.02 -10.27
CA ILE A 31 -7.21 -2.20 -10.24
C ILE A 31 -6.41 -3.46 -9.92
N ARG A 32 -5.25 -3.65 -10.55
CA ARG A 32 -4.37 -4.80 -10.31
C ARG A 32 -3.95 -4.86 -8.83
N ILE A 33 -3.41 -3.77 -8.29
CA ILE A 33 -2.97 -3.71 -6.89
C ILE A 33 -4.12 -3.99 -5.93
N LEU A 34 -5.31 -3.42 -6.17
CA LEU A 34 -6.49 -3.65 -5.34
C LEU A 34 -6.92 -5.12 -5.35
N LYS A 35 -6.93 -5.76 -6.52
CA LYS A 35 -7.25 -7.19 -6.65
C LYS A 35 -6.21 -8.06 -5.97
N GLU A 36 -4.93 -7.83 -6.22
CA GLU A 36 -3.84 -8.61 -5.60
C GLU A 36 -3.84 -8.48 -4.08
N THR A 37 -4.04 -7.26 -3.57
CA THR A 37 -4.12 -7.02 -2.12
C THR A 37 -5.33 -7.71 -1.49
N PHE A 38 -6.49 -7.65 -2.17
CA PHE A 38 -7.69 -8.36 -1.75
C PHE A 38 -7.45 -9.87 -1.71
N GLU A 39 -6.92 -10.44 -2.79
CA GLU A 39 -6.69 -11.88 -2.90
C GLU A 39 -5.69 -12.38 -1.87
N LYS A 40 -4.60 -11.64 -1.65
CA LYS A 40 -3.61 -11.95 -0.62
C LYS A 40 -4.26 -11.99 0.77
N LYS A 41 -4.99 -10.93 1.15
CA LYS A 41 -5.63 -10.87 2.46
C LYS A 41 -6.71 -11.95 2.62
N ARG A 42 -7.49 -12.20 1.58
CA ARG A 42 -8.49 -13.26 1.56
C ARG A 42 -7.86 -14.63 1.78
N GLY A 43 -6.73 -14.90 1.12
CA GLY A 43 -5.94 -16.12 1.32
C GLY A 43 -5.45 -16.27 2.76
N GLU A 44 -4.81 -15.24 3.32
CA GLU A 44 -4.33 -15.24 4.71
C GLU A 44 -5.46 -15.51 5.72
N GLU A 45 -6.63 -14.89 5.54
CA GLU A 45 -7.79 -15.11 6.40
C GLU A 45 -8.43 -16.51 6.21
N LEU A 46 -8.40 -17.05 5.00
CA LEU A 46 -8.89 -18.40 4.71
C LEU A 46 -7.99 -19.45 5.35
N ASP A 47 -6.67 -19.31 5.22
CA ASP A 47 -5.69 -20.19 5.86
C ASP A 47 -5.83 -20.17 7.37
N PHE A 48 -6.02 -18.99 7.95
CA PHE A 48 -6.31 -18.83 9.37
C PHE A 48 -7.58 -19.58 9.79
N ALA A 49 -8.68 -19.42 9.04
CA ALA A 49 -9.95 -20.08 9.35
C ALA A 49 -9.83 -21.61 9.25
N ASN A 50 -9.22 -22.12 8.17
CA ASN A 50 -9.03 -23.55 7.93
C ASN A 50 -8.15 -24.19 9.01
N THR A 51 -7.04 -23.55 9.37
CA THR A 51 -6.16 -24.02 10.46
C THR A 51 -6.93 -24.17 11.78
N HIS A 52 -7.85 -23.24 12.08
CA HIS A 52 -8.67 -23.33 13.29
C HIS A 52 -9.75 -24.40 13.19
N VAL A 53 -10.39 -24.59 12.03
CA VAL A 53 -11.32 -25.70 11.79
C VAL A 53 -10.62 -27.04 12.04
N GLU A 54 -9.45 -27.25 11.45
CA GLU A 54 -8.67 -28.49 11.62
C GLU A 54 -8.28 -28.73 13.08
N ARG A 55 -7.76 -27.69 13.75
CA ARG A 55 -7.34 -27.76 15.15
C ARG A 55 -8.50 -28.11 16.07
N TYR A 56 -9.63 -27.40 15.97
CA TYR A 56 -10.76 -27.64 16.86
C TYR A 56 -11.50 -28.94 16.53
N SER A 57 -11.54 -29.34 15.26
CA SER A 57 -12.06 -30.66 14.87
C SER A 57 -11.23 -31.79 15.49
N SER A 58 -9.90 -31.64 15.48
CA SER A 58 -9.00 -32.60 16.13
C SER A 58 -9.18 -32.65 17.65
N SER A 59 -9.40 -31.51 18.30
CA SER A 59 -9.73 -31.46 19.74
C SER A 59 -11.09 -32.08 20.05
N LEU A 60 -12.11 -31.81 19.23
CA LEU A 60 -13.46 -32.34 19.37
C LEU A 60 -13.48 -33.88 19.34
N GLN A 61 -12.72 -34.49 18.42
CA GLN A 61 -12.63 -35.95 18.30
C GLN A 61 -12.06 -36.65 19.54
N LYS A 62 -11.20 -35.95 20.30
CA LYS A 62 -10.53 -36.50 21.49
C LYS A 62 -11.27 -36.18 22.79
N GLU A 63 -12.35 -35.42 22.73
CA GLU A 63 -13.01 -34.86 23.91
C GLU A 63 -14.11 -35.77 24.47
N GLY A 64 -13.92 -36.20 25.72
CA GLY A 64 -14.86 -37.06 26.43
C GLY A 64 -16.04 -36.31 27.05
N PHE A 65 -15.84 -35.04 27.45
CA PHE A 65 -16.85 -34.27 28.18
C PHE A 65 -17.82 -33.53 27.25
N SER A 66 -19.12 -33.69 27.47
CA SER A 66 -20.17 -33.11 26.61
C SER A 66 -20.09 -31.58 26.47
N ALA A 67 -19.92 -30.86 27.58
CA ALA A 67 -19.81 -29.40 27.58
C ALA A 67 -18.61 -28.90 26.77
N MET A 68 -17.48 -29.62 26.82
CA MET A 68 -16.29 -29.28 26.03
C MET A 68 -16.45 -29.65 24.56
N ARG A 69 -17.18 -30.73 24.25
CA ARG A 69 -17.56 -31.04 22.85
C ARG A 69 -18.40 -29.93 22.24
N GLU A 70 -19.41 -29.43 22.95
CA GLU A 70 -20.21 -28.29 22.49
C GLU A 70 -19.35 -27.04 22.28
N PHE A 71 -18.41 -26.76 23.18
CA PHE A 71 -17.46 -25.66 23.00
C PHE A 71 -16.64 -25.80 21.72
N TYR A 72 -16.05 -26.96 21.46
CA TYR A 72 -15.25 -27.18 20.24
C TYR A 72 -16.10 -27.17 18.97
N GLN A 73 -17.30 -27.77 18.99
CA GLN A 73 -18.23 -27.72 17.87
C GLN A 73 -18.60 -26.28 17.52
N ASN A 74 -18.93 -25.45 18.50
CA ASN A 74 -19.22 -24.03 18.29
C ASN A 74 -18.04 -23.28 17.66
N ARG A 75 -16.80 -23.65 17.99
CA ARG A 75 -15.60 -23.07 17.37
C ARG A 75 -15.44 -23.54 15.93
N VAL A 76 -15.60 -24.83 15.66
CA VAL A 76 -15.58 -25.39 14.29
C VAL A 76 -16.60 -24.68 13.43
N ASP A 77 -17.86 -24.60 13.87
CA ASP A 77 -18.95 -23.96 13.12
C ASP A 77 -18.65 -22.47 12.85
N LYS A 78 -18.08 -21.77 13.83
CA LYS A 78 -17.69 -20.36 13.67
C LYS A 78 -16.65 -20.19 12.56
N TYR A 79 -15.58 -20.97 12.58
CA TYR A 79 -14.50 -20.83 11.61
C TYR A 79 -14.87 -21.41 10.24
N GLN A 80 -15.72 -22.43 10.19
CA GLN A 80 -16.28 -22.92 8.92
C GLN A 80 -17.16 -21.86 8.25
N LYS A 81 -18.05 -21.21 9.00
CA LYS A 81 -18.86 -20.08 8.48
C LYS A 81 -17.98 -18.93 7.97
N MET A 82 -16.87 -18.65 8.65
CA MET A 82 -15.89 -17.65 8.20
C MET A 82 -15.26 -18.07 6.87
N ALA A 83 -14.76 -19.31 6.75
CA ALA A 83 -14.18 -19.82 5.51
C ALA A 83 -15.19 -19.80 4.34
N ASP A 84 -16.43 -20.22 4.58
CA ASP A 84 -17.51 -20.20 3.58
C ASP A 84 -17.88 -18.77 3.15
N SER A 85 -17.81 -17.80 4.06
CA SER A 85 -18.02 -16.39 3.73
C SER A 85 -16.88 -15.86 2.87
N LEU A 86 -15.63 -16.17 3.22
CA LEU A 86 -14.45 -15.71 2.50
C LEU A 86 -14.36 -16.30 1.09
N SER A 87 -14.69 -17.58 0.92
CA SER A 87 -14.63 -18.26 -0.39
C SER A 87 -15.58 -17.66 -1.44
N ARG A 88 -16.69 -17.05 -1.00
CA ARG A 88 -17.67 -16.37 -1.85
C ARG A 88 -17.39 -14.88 -2.07
N LEU A 89 -16.50 -14.30 -1.26
CA LEU A 89 -16.22 -12.87 -1.31
C LEU A 89 -15.45 -12.53 -2.60
N LYS A 90 -15.85 -11.45 -3.27
CA LYS A 90 -15.21 -10.94 -4.49
C LYS A 90 -14.58 -9.57 -4.22
N PRO A 91 -13.50 -9.21 -4.93
CA PRO A 91 -12.92 -7.87 -4.82
C PRO A 91 -13.94 -6.82 -5.27
N VAL A 92 -14.15 -5.81 -4.43
CA VAL A 92 -14.97 -4.64 -4.75
C VAL A 92 -14.06 -3.53 -5.23
N LEU A 93 -14.28 -3.06 -6.45
CA LEU A 93 -13.53 -1.94 -7.02
C LEU A 93 -14.29 -0.62 -6.80
N PRO A 94 -13.61 0.53 -6.74
CA PRO A 94 -14.26 1.83 -6.72
C PRO A 94 -15.20 2.01 -7.91
N ALA A 95 -16.39 2.58 -7.68
CA ALA A 95 -17.38 2.83 -8.73
C ALA A 95 -16.81 3.69 -9.88
N SER A 96 -15.90 4.60 -9.56
CA SER A 96 -15.19 5.44 -10.54
C SER A 96 -14.37 4.63 -11.56
N TYR A 97 -14.10 3.36 -11.32
CA TYR A 97 -13.34 2.50 -12.23
C TYR A 97 -14.21 1.64 -13.16
N ALA A 98 -15.54 1.62 -12.98
CA ALA A 98 -16.42 0.71 -13.72
C ALA A 98 -16.37 0.93 -15.24
N ASP A 99 -16.39 2.20 -15.68
CA ASP A 99 -16.43 2.59 -17.09
C ASP A 99 -15.19 3.38 -17.53
N THR A 100 -14.13 3.34 -16.73
CA THR A 100 -12.91 4.10 -17.01
C THR A 100 -11.91 3.26 -17.78
N ASP A 101 -11.32 3.83 -18.83
CA ASP A 101 -10.23 3.22 -19.60
C ASP A 101 -9.09 2.77 -18.67
N PRO A 102 -8.70 1.48 -18.67
CA PRO A 102 -7.56 0.98 -17.91
C PRO A 102 -6.25 1.72 -18.17
N GLN A 103 -6.05 2.31 -19.36
CA GLN A 103 -4.86 3.08 -19.71
C GLN A 103 -4.92 4.53 -19.24
N LYS A 104 -6.03 4.98 -18.68
CA LYS A 104 -6.14 6.34 -18.14
C LYS A 104 -5.11 6.54 -17.04
N VAL A 105 -4.26 7.55 -17.23
CA VAL A 105 -3.26 7.96 -16.25
C VAL A 105 -3.95 8.63 -15.06
N LEU A 106 -3.64 8.16 -13.85
CA LEU A 106 -4.09 8.72 -12.59
C LEU A 106 -3.04 9.64 -11.97
N ALA A 107 -1.77 9.24 -12.10
CA ALA A 107 -0.63 9.92 -11.53
C ALA A 107 0.64 9.60 -12.33
N GLN A 108 1.67 10.40 -12.14
CA GLN A 108 3.00 10.16 -12.70
C GLN A 108 3.99 10.05 -11.55
N GLU A 109 4.87 9.07 -11.57
CA GLU A 109 5.97 8.95 -10.62
C GLU A 109 7.27 9.35 -11.30
N VAL A 110 7.97 10.36 -10.77
CA VAL A 110 9.21 10.88 -11.33
C VAL A 110 10.30 10.86 -10.27
N THR A 111 11.42 10.22 -10.57
CA THR A 111 12.58 10.26 -9.69
C THR A 111 13.53 11.36 -10.15
N CYS A 112 13.87 12.27 -9.26
CA CYS A 112 14.74 13.40 -9.51
C CYS A 112 15.93 13.37 -8.55
N LYS A 113 17.11 13.68 -9.06
CA LYS A 113 18.29 14.02 -8.26
C LYS A 113 18.49 15.54 -8.34
N TYR A 114 18.60 16.18 -7.20
CA TYR A 114 18.84 17.62 -7.10
C TYR A 114 19.86 17.93 -6.02
N SER A 115 20.50 19.10 -6.09
CA SER A 115 21.32 19.62 -5.02
C SER A 115 20.72 20.85 -4.35
N ILE A 116 21.01 20.97 -3.06
CA ILE A 116 20.79 22.18 -2.28
C ILE A 116 22.08 22.54 -1.53
N MET A 117 22.34 23.83 -1.39
CA MET A 117 23.35 24.37 -0.50
C MET A 117 22.72 25.47 0.34
N ALA A 118 22.40 25.16 1.59
CA ALA A 118 21.91 26.16 2.53
C ALA A 118 23.06 27.12 2.89
N PRO A 119 22.83 28.44 3.01
CA PRO A 119 23.90 29.41 3.27
C PRO A 119 24.61 29.18 4.61
N PHE A 120 23.95 28.53 5.57
CA PHE A 120 24.52 28.14 6.86
C PHE A 120 25.33 26.83 6.80
N ILE A 121 25.01 25.95 5.84
CA ILE A 121 25.69 24.68 5.64
C ILE A 121 26.53 24.85 4.37
N LYS A 122 27.82 25.19 4.52
CA LYS A 122 28.77 25.41 3.41
C LYS A 122 29.13 24.12 2.63
N ALA A 123 28.21 23.17 2.52
CA ALA A 123 28.37 21.91 1.82
C ALA A 123 27.15 21.66 0.93
N ARG A 124 27.42 21.32 -0.33
CA ARG A 124 26.42 20.86 -1.31
C ARG A 124 25.86 19.51 -0.83
N GLN A 125 24.55 19.42 -0.71
CA GLN A 125 23.85 18.17 -0.44
C GLN A 125 23.17 17.71 -1.72
N GLU A 126 23.39 16.46 -2.11
CA GLU A 126 22.68 15.84 -3.22
C GLU A 126 21.59 14.93 -2.69
N ILE A 127 20.37 15.12 -3.18
CA ILE A 127 19.17 14.45 -2.72
C ILE A 127 18.53 13.77 -3.92
N THR A 128 18.20 12.49 -3.76
CA THR A 128 17.38 11.76 -4.72
C THR A 128 16.03 11.49 -4.10
N GLU A 129 14.98 11.96 -4.75
CA GLU A 129 13.60 11.81 -4.31
C GLU A 129 12.71 11.39 -5.46
N THR A 130 11.68 10.63 -5.10
CA THR A 130 10.65 10.21 -6.04
C THR A 130 9.37 10.99 -5.75
N PHE A 131 8.93 11.77 -6.73
CA PHE A 131 7.74 12.61 -6.68
C PHE A 131 6.58 11.91 -7.35
N VAL A 132 5.40 11.97 -6.74
CA VAL A 132 4.15 11.52 -7.33
C VAL A 132 3.35 12.75 -7.70
N LEU A 133 3.20 12.97 -8.99
CA LEU A 133 2.48 14.06 -9.60
C LEU A 133 1.07 13.60 -10.00
N ASN A 134 0.17 14.55 -10.22
CA ASN A 134 -1.08 14.30 -10.91
C ASN A 134 -0.85 13.92 -12.38
N ALA A 135 -1.92 13.51 -13.06
CA ALA A 135 -1.84 12.93 -14.40
C ALA A 135 -1.20 13.84 -15.47
N ASP A 136 -1.27 15.16 -15.31
CA ASP A 136 -0.68 16.16 -16.22
C ASP A 136 0.66 16.73 -15.73
N GLY A 137 1.13 16.31 -14.55
CA GLY A 137 2.39 16.77 -13.96
C GLY A 137 2.35 18.16 -13.31
N SER A 138 1.23 18.89 -13.35
CA SER A 138 1.13 20.26 -12.84
C SER A 138 1.13 20.36 -11.31
N LYS A 139 0.79 19.28 -10.60
CA LYS A 139 0.67 19.25 -9.14
C LYS A 139 1.35 18.03 -8.55
N CYS A 140 2.24 18.27 -7.59
CA CYS A 140 2.81 17.22 -6.75
C CYS A 140 1.85 16.84 -5.62
N TYR A 141 1.49 15.56 -5.51
CA TYR A 141 0.68 15.03 -4.42
C TYR A 141 1.52 14.62 -3.22
N ARG A 142 2.68 14.02 -3.47
CA ARG A 142 3.62 13.59 -2.44
C ARG A 142 5.02 13.41 -3.02
N TYR A 143 6.00 13.38 -2.14
CA TYR A 143 7.33 12.90 -2.45
C TYR A 143 7.70 11.77 -1.48
N LYS A 144 8.66 10.95 -1.89
CA LYS A 144 9.27 9.90 -1.10
C LYS A 144 10.76 10.19 -1.06
N LEU A 145 11.32 10.28 0.15
CA LEU A 145 12.77 10.27 0.33
C LEU A 145 13.33 9.00 -0.31
N GLY A 146 14.28 9.16 -1.23
CA GLY A 146 15.04 8.02 -1.73
C GLY A 146 15.62 7.28 -0.53
N ARG A 147 15.42 5.96 -0.45
CA ARG A 147 16.09 5.16 0.57
C ARG A 147 17.59 5.36 0.36
N SER A 148 18.23 6.12 1.24
CA SER A 148 19.68 6.08 1.40
C SER A 148 20.03 4.61 1.59
N ARG A 149 20.59 3.96 0.57
CA ARG A 149 21.26 2.68 0.75
C ARG A 149 22.43 2.98 1.68
N ARG A 150 22.23 2.75 2.97
CA ARG A 150 23.34 2.53 3.91
C ARG A 150 23.90 1.14 3.64
#